data_AF-S4MSJ1-F1
#
_entry.id   AF-S4MSJ1-F1
#
_cell.length_a   1.000
_cell.length_b   1.000
_cell.length_c   1.000
_cell.angle_alpha   90.00
_cell.angle_beta   90.00
_cell.angle_gamma   90.00
#
_symmetry.space_group_name_H-M   'P 1'
#
loop_
_entity.id
_entity.type
_entity.pdbx_description
1 polymer ?
#
loop_
_entity_poly.entity_id
_entity_poly.type
_entity_poly.pdbx_seq_one_letter_code
_entity_poly.pdbx_strand_id
1 'polypeptide(L)'
;MDHAWSGVLGVTRDWNGGVHWDPASGVGSSTGYAGHGVTAAYVGGRTLVELAFEKETERTTLPWVGHRAPKWEPEPIRWLGVHAMYRLFGIADRWEERRGSSKTSLLARFGSRLAGLHE
;
A
#
# COMPACT_ATOMS: atom_id res chain seq x y z
N MET A 1 11.15 19.75 -19.29
CA MET A 1 10.84 19.01 -18.04
C MET A 1 11.69 19.68 -16.99
N ASP A 2 11.15 20.67 -16.29
CA ASP A 2 11.98 21.58 -15.51
C ASP A 2 12.27 20.99 -14.11
N HIS A 3 11.41 20.08 -13.62
CA HIS A 3 11.61 19.31 -12.40
C HIS A 3 10.95 17.92 -12.48
N ALA A 4 11.51 16.93 -11.76
CA ALA A 4 10.97 15.59 -11.61
C ALA A 4 11.26 15.04 -10.20
N TRP A 5 10.37 14.18 -9.69
CA TRP A 5 10.46 13.61 -8.34
C TRP A 5 10.14 12.12 -8.34
N SER A 6 10.70 11.41 -7.37
CA SER A 6 10.40 10.01 -7.09
C SER A 6 10.45 9.78 -5.59
N GLY A 7 9.74 8.76 -5.10
CA GLY A 7 9.66 8.42 -3.70
C GLY A 7 9.16 6.98 -3.52
N VAL A 8 9.26 6.50 -2.28
CA VAL A 8 8.80 5.17 -1.89
C VAL A 8 7.43 5.27 -1.19
N LEU A 9 6.58 4.27 -1.40
CA LEU A 9 5.30 4.13 -0.69
C LEU A 9 5.42 3.04 0.38
N GLY A 10 4.94 3.34 1.58
CA GLY A 10 4.80 2.35 2.65
C GLY A 10 3.53 1.52 2.43
N VAL A 11 3.66 0.37 1.77
CA VAL A 11 2.55 -0.54 1.46
C VAL A 11 2.57 -1.80 2.33
N THR A 12 1.39 -2.16 2.83
CA THR A 12 1.12 -3.47 3.44
C THR A 12 0.80 -4.51 2.37
N ARG A 13 0.89 -5.80 2.71
CA ARG A 13 0.68 -6.90 1.76
C ARG A 13 -0.72 -6.90 1.13
N ASP A 14 -1.71 -6.44 1.88
CA ASP A 14 -3.11 -6.36 1.49
C ASP A 14 -3.56 -4.94 1.14
N TRP A 15 -2.63 -3.99 1.02
CA TRP A 15 -2.87 -2.58 0.69
C TRP A 15 -3.76 -1.81 1.68
N ASN A 16 -4.02 -2.38 2.86
CA ASN A 16 -4.83 -1.74 3.88
C ASN A 16 -3.96 -1.02 4.91
N GLY A 17 -4.31 0.23 5.20
CA GLY A 17 -3.75 0.96 6.33
C GLY A 17 -4.33 0.47 7.66
N GLY A 18 -3.63 0.75 8.74
CA GLY A 18 -4.08 0.36 10.08
C GLY A 18 -3.52 1.23 11.19
N VAL A 19 -4.28 1.28 12.28
CA VAL A 19 -3.88 1.93 13.53
C VAL A 19 -3.83 0.88 14.63
N HIS A 20 -2.71 0.77 15.33
CA HIS A 20 -2.50 -0.16 16.42
C HIS A 20 -2.04 0.58 17.66
N TRP A 21 -2.58 0.20 18.80
CA TRP A 21 -2.17 0.66 20.12
C TRP A 21 -2.01 -0.55 21.02
N ASP A 22 -0.86 -0.67 21.68
CA ASP A 22 -0.61 -1.67 22.70
C ASP A 22 -0.55 -1.00 24.08
N PRO A 23 -1.59 -1.16 24.92
CA PRO A 23 -1.61 -0.54 26.24
C PRO A 23 -0.57 -1.15 27.19
N ALA A 24 -0.10 -2.38 26.95
CA ALA A 24 0.89 -3.01 27.82
C ALA A 24 2.29 -2.39 27.65
N SER A 25 2.67 -2.04 26.42
CA SER A 25 3.95 -1.39 26.12
C SER A 25 3.86 0.14 26.02
N GLY A 26 2.67 0.70 25.85
CA GLY A 26 2.49 2.13 25.58
C GLY A 26 2.97 2.54 24.18
N VAL A 27 3.11 1.59 23.25
CA VAL A 27 3.59 1.82 21.89
C VAL A 27 2.43 1.67 20.91
N GLY A 28 2.37 2.58 19.94
CA GLY A 28 1.38 2.53 18.87
C GLY A 28 1.95 2.87 17.51
N SER A 29 1.23 2.45 16.47
CA SER A 29 1.61 2.63 15.08
C SER A 29 0.42 3.03 14.21
N SER A 30 0.69 3.84 13.21
CA SER A 30 -0.29 4.40 12.27
C SER A 30 0.35 4.31 10.87
N THR A 31 0.06 3.25 10.11
CA THR A 31 0.90 2.84 8.96
C THR A 31 0.12 2.23 7.81
N GLY A 32 0.78 2.03 6.65
CA GLY A 32 0.26 1.22 5.55
C GLY A 32 -0.66 1.97 4.59
N TYR A 33 -0.55 3.31 4.52
CA TYR A 33 -1.48 4.14 3.75
C TYR A 33 -1.31 4.09 2.23
N ALA A 34 -0.31 3.37 1.72
CA ALA A 34 -0.03 3.27 0.29
C ALA A 34 0.00 4.67 -0.36
N GLY A 35 -0.92 4.97 -1.28
CA GLY A 35 -1.04 6.26 -1.98
C GLY A 35 -1.90 7.32 -1.28
N HIS A 36 -2.55 7.00 -0.15
CA HIS A 36 -3.51 7.89 0.52
C HIS A 36 -2.95 8.55 1.79
N GLY A 37 -1.62 8.55 1.95
CA GLY A 37 -0.92 8.89 3.19
C GLY A 37 -1.24 10.26 3.76
N VAL A 38 -1.40 11.29 2.92
CA VAL A 38 -1.62 12.67 3.39
C VAL A 38 -2.92 12.78 4.19
N THR A 39 -4.03 12.31 3.62
CA THR A 39 -5.35 12.34 4.29
C THR A 39 -5.44 11.28 5.39
N ALA A 40 -4.94 10.07 5.12
CA ALA A 40 -5.03 8.96 6.07
C ALA A 40 -4.22 9.21 7.35
N ALA A 41 -3.07 9.89 7.26
CA ALA A 41 -2.26 10.23 8.43
C ALA A 41 -2.99 11.17 9.41
N TYR A 42 -3.82 12.09 8.90
CA TYR A 42 -4.62 12.98 9.75
C TYR A 42 -5.65 12.20 10.57
N VAL A 43 -6.43 11.33 9.93
CA VAL A 43 -7.45 10.53 10.62
C VAL A 43 -6.78 9.51 11.53
N GLY A 44 -5.75 8.82 11.03
CA GLY A 44 -5.05 7.75 11.76
C GLY A 44 -4.29 8.26 12.97
N GLY A 45 -3.68 9.44 12.89
CA GLY A 45 -3.00 10.07 14.03
C GLY A 45 -3.98 10.43 15.15
N ARG A 46 -5.16 10.97 14.80
CA ARG A 46 -6.18 11.27 15.81
C ARG A 46 -6.80 10.02 16.42
N THR A 47 -7.05 8.99 15.60
CA THR A 47 -7.49 7.68 16.10
C THR A 47 -6.47 7.12 17.09
N LEU A 48 -5.17 7.22 16.77
CA LEU A 48 -4.11 6.73 17.66
C LEU A 48 -4.09 7.46 19.00
N VAL A 49 -4.23 8.79 18.98
CA VAL A 49 -4.32 9.60 20.21
C VAL A 49 -5.56 9.20 21.03
N GLU A 50 -6.70 8.99 20.40
CA GLU A 50 -7.92 8.56 21.10
C GLU A 50 -7.77 7.18 21.74
N LEU A 51 -7.13 6.22 21.06
CA LEU A 51 -6.79 4.92 21.64
C LEU A 51 -5.84 5.05 22.82
N ALA A 52 -4.82 5.91 22.72
CA ALA A 52 -3.82 6.13 23.77
C ALA A 52 -4.41 6.76 25.04
N PHE A 53 -5.49 7.53 24.91
CA PHE A 53 -6.24 8.12 26.03
C PHE A 53 -7.49 7.30 26.41
N GLU A 54 -7.61 6.07 25.92
CA GLU A 54 -8.72 5.16 26.23
C GLU A 54 -10.11 5.77 25.94
N LYS A 55 -10.20 6.59 24.87
CA LYS A 55 -11.45 7.22 24.46
C LYS A 55 -12.24 6.30 23.55
N GLU A 56 -13.54 6.19 23.81
CA GLU A 56 -14.48 5.54 22.90
C GLU A 56 -15.06 6.58 21.93
N THR A 57 -14.67 6.51 20.66
CA THR A 57 -15.17 7.39 19.60
C THR A 57 -15.56 6.57 18.36
N GLU A 58 -16.30 7.18 17.43
CA GLU A 58 -16.57 6.54 16.13
C GLU A 58 -15.29 6.14 15.40
N ARG A 59 -14.20 6.90 15.56
CA ARG A 59 -12.93 6.61 14.90
C ARG A 59 -12.20 5.40 15.49
N THR A 60 -12.38 5.12 16.78
CA THR A 60 -11.76 3.96 17.46
C THR A 60 -12.48 2.65 17.18
N THR A 61 -13.69 2.69 16.62
CA THR A 61 -14.47 1.49 16.23
C THR A 61 -14.33 1.11 14.76
N LEU A 62 -13.63 1.92 13.95
CA LEU A 62 -13.42 1.65 12.54
C LEU A 62 -12.60 0.36 12.31
N PRO A 63 -12.86 -0.40 11.24
CA PRO A 63 -12.30 -1.74 11.02
C PRO A 63 -10.78 -1.78 10.83
N TRP A 64 -10.15 -0.65 10.53
CA TRP A 64 -8.69 -0.52 10.42
C TRP A 64 -7.97 -0.46 11.78
N VAL A 65 -8.71 -0.30 12.89
CA VAL A 65 -8.15 -0.31 14.25
C VAL A 65 -7.85 -1.75 14.64
N GLY A 66 -6.61 -2.03 15.01
CA GLY A 66 -6.14 -3.38 15.32
C GLY A 66 -5.95 -4.27 14.09
N HIS A 67 -6.19 -3.75 12.86
CA HIS A 67 -5.94 -4.49 11.64
C HIS A 67 -4.45 -4.87 11.53
N ARG A 68 -4.20 -6.16 11.27
CA ARG A 68 -2.86 -6.70 11.07
C ARG A 68 -2.76 -7.25 9.66
N ALA A 69 -2.06 -6.52 8.80
CA ALA A 69 -1.80 -6.96 7.46
C ALA A 69 -1.06 -8.31 7.46
N PRO A 70 -1.34 -9.20 6.49
CA PRO A 70 -0.58 -10.42 6.31
C PRO A 70 0.92 -10.14 6.13
N LYS A 71 1.75 -11.08 6.56
CA LYS A 71 3.18 -11.02 6.26
C LYS A 71 3.39 -11.18 4.76
N TRP A 72 4.42 -10.51 4.26
CA TRP A 72 4.90 -10.77 2.90
C TRP A 72 5.43 -12.20 2.76
N GLU A 73 5.42 -12.69 1.52
CA GLU A 73 5.96 -14.00 1.16
C GLU A 73 7.43 -14.12 1.62
N PRO A 74 7.87 -15.32 2.05
CA PRO A 74 9.24 -15.53 2.49
C PRO A 74 10.22 -15.36 1.31
N GLU A 75 11.48 -15.05 1.63
CA GLU A 75 12.54 -14.99 0.63
C GLU A 75 13.02 -16.39 0.22
N PRO A 76 13.32 -16.63 -1.07
CA PRO A 76 13.49 -15.66 -2.17
C PRO A 76 12.21 -15.40 -3.02
N ILE A 77 11.05 -15.94 -2.62
CA ILE A 77 9.83 -15.90 -3.44
C ILE A 77 9.36 -14.46 -3.66
N ARG A 78 9.38 -13.65 -2.60
CA ARG A 78 9.04 -12.22 -2.69
C ARG A 78 9.96 -11.46 -3.63
N TRP A 79 11.28 -11.62 -3.48
CA TRP A 79 12.25 -10.98 -4.36
C TRP A 79 12.01 -11.34 -5.83
N LEU A 80 11.84 -12.64 -6.12
CA LEU A 80 11.56 -13.12 -7.47
C LEU A 80 10.26 -12.53 -8.03
N GLY A 81 9.18 -12.51 -7.23
CA GLY A 81 7.89 -11.95 -7.63
C GLY A 81 7.99 -10.47 -8.02
N VAL A 82 8.61 -9.66 -7.16
CA VAL A 82 8.77 -8.21 -7.39
C VAL A 82 9.60 -7.94 -8.65
N HIS A 83 10.73 -8.63 -8.82
CA HIS A 83 11.60 -8.42 -9.98
C HIS A 83 10.96 -8.92 -11.28
N ALA A 84 10.24 -10.06 -11.24
CA ALA A 84 9.49 -10.55 -12.38
C ALA A 84 8.41 -9.55 -12.81
N MET A 85 7.67 -8.97 -11.85
CA MET A 85 6.66 -7.93 -12.11
C MET A 85 7.27 -6.70 -12.77
N TYR A 86 8.38 -6.15 -12.24
CA TYR A 86 9.06 -5.01 -12.85
C TYR A 86 9.54 -5.30 -14.27
N ARG A 87 10.09 -6.49 -14.53
CA ARG A 87 10.49 -6.90 -15.88
C ARG A 87 9.30 -7.00 -16.83
N LEU A 88 8.18 -7.54 -16.36
CA LEU A 88 6.94 -7.62 -17.15
C LEU A 88 6.42 -6.24 -17.53
N PHE A 89 6.32 -5.31 -16.57
CA PHE A 89 5.87 -3.95 -16.85
C PHE A 89 6.81 -3.23 -17.82
N GLY A 90 8.13 -3.34 -17.62
CA GLY A 90 9.08 -2.75 -18.57
C GLY A 90 9.03 -3.37 -19.98
N ILE A 91 8.64 -4.65 -20.12
CA ILE A 91 8.40 -5.27 -21.44
C ILE A 91 7.12 -4.71 -22.06
N ALA A 92 6.06 -4.55 -21.27
CA ALA A 92 4.79 -3.98 -21.71
C ALA A 92 4.97 -2.55 -22.24
N ASP A 93 5.65 -1.68 -21.47
CA ASP A 93 5.90 -0.28 -21.85
C ASP A 93 6.64 -0.19 -23.19
N ARG A 94 7.75 -0.94 -23.34
CA ARG A 94 8.51 -0.99 -24.60
C ARG A 94 7.69 -1.49 -25.78
N TRP A 95 6.72 -2.35 -25.54
CA TRP A 95 5.87 -2.90 -26.59
C TRP A 95 4.77 -1.91 -27.01
N GLU A 96 4.21 -1.18 -26.06
CA GLU A 96 3.25 -0.10 -26.28
C GLU A 96 3.89 1.07 -27.04
N GLU A 97 5.10 1.48 -26.65
CA GLU A 97 5.90 2.51 -27.35
C GLU A 97 6.19 2.11 -28.80
N ARG A 98 6.62 0.86 -29.04
CA ARG A 98 6.95 0.38 -30.39
C ARG A 98 5.75 0.25 -31.32
N ARG A 99 4.54 0.08 -30.77
CA ARG A 99 3.30 -0.08 -31.55
C ARG A 99 2.49 1.21 -31.68
N GLY A 100 2.89 2.30 -31.04
CA GLY A 100 2.12 3.56 -31.00
C GLY A 100 0.69 3.34 -30.49
N SER A 101 0.48 2.34 -29.62
CA SER A 101 -0.86 1.89 -29.25
C SER A 101 -1.45 2.75 -28.14
N SER A 102 -2.66 3.26 -28.34
CA SER A 102 -3.43 3.99 -27.32
C SER A 102 -4.21 3.07 -26.36
N LYS A 103 -3.95 1.75 -26.38
CA LYS A 103 -4.67 0.76 -25.59
C LYS A 103 -3.71 -0.01 -24.69
N THR A 104 -4.01 -0.02 -23.39
CA THR A 104 -3.31 -0.76 -22.33
C THR A 104 -3.19 -2.24 -22.71
N SER A 105 -1.97 -2.77 -22.74
CA SER A 105 -1.69 -4.14 -23.14
C SER A 105 -2.28 -5.17 -22.17
N LEU A 106 -2.56 -6.38 -22.67
CA LEU A 106 -3.06 -7.51 -21.87
C LEU A 106 -2.11 -7.90 -20.73
N LEU A 107 -0.82 -7.61 -20.86
CA LEU A 107 0.21 -7.81 -19.83
C LEU A 107 0.02 -6.85 -18.66
N ALA A 108 -0.29 -5.58 -18.92
CA ALA A 108 -0.59 -4.60 -17.88
C ALA A 108 -1.86 -5.00 -17.09
N ARG A 109 -2.90 -5.53 -17.78
CA ARG A 109 -4.10 -6.07 -17.12
C ARG A 109 -3.79 -7.28 -16.22
N PHE A 110 -2.88 -8.15 -16.65
CA PHE A 110 -2.45 -9.30 -15.84
C PHE A 110 -1.62 -8.85 -14.63
N GLY A 111 -0.72 -7.86 -14.81
CA GLY A 111 0.05 -7.25 -13.74
C GLY A 111 -0.83 -6.58 -12.67
N SER A 112 -1.84 -5.81 -13.08
CA SER A 112 -2.80 -5.20 -12.14
C SER A 112 -3.58 -6.25 -11.33
N ARG A 113 -3.94 -7.37 -11.95
CA ARG A 113 -4.61 -8.48 -11.27
C ARG A 113 -3.70 -9.19 -10.26
N LEU A 114 -2.41 -9.28 -10.54
CA LEU A 114 -1.41 -9.88 -9.65
C LEU A 114 -1.04 -8.96 -8.47
N ALA A 115 -1.09 -7.64 -8.69
CA ALA A 115 -0.88 -6.60 -7.68
C ALA A 115 -2.10 -6.34 -6.78
N GLY A 116 -3.27 -6.92 -7.09
CA GLY A 116 -4.51 -6.69 -6.34
C GLY A 116 -5.17 -5.34 -6.60
N LEU A 117 -4.78 -4.63 -7.66
CA LEU A 117 -5.27 -3.30 -8.04
C LEU A 117 -6.48 -3.39 -8.99
N HIS A 118 -7.38 -4.33 -8.74
CA HIS A 118 -8.60 -4.47 -9.53
C HIS A 118 -9.74 -3.71 -8.82
N GLU A 119 -10.27 -2.67 -9.46
CA GLU A 119 -11.65 -2.23 -9.21
C GLU A 119 -12.65 -3.34 -9.55
#